data_AF-S8DGF6-F1
#
_entry.id   AF-S8DGF6-F1
#
_cell.length_a   1.000
_cell.length_b   1.000
_cell.length_c   1.000
_cell.angle_alpha   90.00
_cell.angle_beta   90.00
_cell.angle_gamma   90.00
#
_symmetry.space_group_name_H-M   'P 1'
#
loop_
_entity.id
_entity.type
_entity.pdbx_description
1 polymer ?
#
loop_
_entity_poly.entity_id
_entity_poly.type
_entity_poly.pdbx_seq_one_letter_code
_entity_poly.pdbx_strand_id
1 'polypeptide(L)'
;LHSYYPLGSLQSIVNPVQPTLATEQNGAGSFTLNISRVNGSVGINTGVVQAIVTQTVLDQNPVAIFGVSKVLLPREFSIGNPVE
;
A
#
# COMPACT_ATOMS: atom_id res chain seq x y z
N LEU A 1 3.95 -0.96 13.09
CA LEU A 1 2.84 -0.80 12.13
C LEU A 1 2.20 0.59 12.19
N HIS A 2 2.20 1.23 13.37
CA HIS A 2 1.93 2.66 13.51
C HIS A 2 3.16 3.50 13.13
N SER A 3 3.41 3.64 11.83
CA SER A 3 4.57 4.37 11.30
C SER A 3 4.12 5.49 10.37
N TYR A 4 4.78 6.65 10.50
CA TYR A 4 4.57 7.80 9.63
C TYR A 4 5.44 7.67 8.38
N TYR A 5 4.81 7.67 7.21
CA TYR A 5 5.48 7.56 5.91
C TYR A 5 5.19 8.79 5.04
N PRO A 6 6.03 9.85 5.12
CA PRO A 6 5.94 10.98 4.20
C PRO A 6 6.24 10.55 2.76
N LEU A 7 5.88 11.38 1.77
CA LEU A 7 6.04 11.03 0.36
C LEU A 7 7.49 10.66 0.01
N GLY A 8 8.46 11.40 0.55
CA GLY A 8 9.89 11.16 0.31
C GLY A 8 10.38 9.78 0.80
N SER A 9 9.81 9.29 1.91
CA SER A 9 10.10 7.95 2.43
C SER A 9 9.54 6.86 1.51
N LEU A 10 8.32 7.04 1.00
CA LEU A 10 7.71 6.11 0.04
C LEU A 10 8.47 6.10 -1.30
N GLN A 11 8.98 7.25 -1.74
CA GLN A 11 9.80 7.37 -2.95
C GLN A 11 11.18 6.73 -2.84
N SER A 12 11.66 6.51 -1.61
CA SER A 12 12.97 5.92 -1.29
C SER A 12 12.85 4.53 -0.68
N ILE A 13 11.67 3.91 -0.78
CA ILE A 13 11.41 2.64 -0.12
C ILE A 13 12.23 1.51 -0.76
N VAL A 14 12.88 0.72 0.08
CA VAL A 14 13.70 -0.43 -0.35
C VAL A 14 13.07 -1.77 0.02
N ASN A 15 12.09 -1.77 0.93
CA ASN A 15 11.34 -2.95 1.29
C ASN A 15 10.00 -2.94 0.52
N PRO A 16 9.81 -3.82 -0.47
CA PRO A 16 8.65 -3.76 -1.35
C PRO A 16 7.36 -4.05 -0.59
N VAL A 17 7.34 -4.96 0.39
CA VAL A 17 6.12 -5.39 1.06
C VAL A 17 5.92 -4.66 2.39
N GLN A 18 4.84 -3.88 2.48
CA GLN A 18 4.45 -3.11 3.64
C GLN A 18 3.19 -3.70 4.28
N PRO A 19 3.19 -4.00 5.59
CA PRO A 19 2.00 -4.44 6.29
C PRO A 19 1.02 -3.28 6.51
N THR A 20 -0.27 -3.59 6.64
CA THR A 20 -1.33 -2.63 6.97
C THR A 20 -1.93 -2.93 8.34
N LEU A 21 -2.74 -2.03 8.90
CA LEU A 21 -3.42 -2.27 10.17
C LEU A 21 -4.21 -3.59 10.16
N ALA A 22 -4.76 -3.98 9.01
CA ALA A 22 -5.45 -5.26 8.86
C ALA A 22 -4.50 -6.47 8.96
N THR A 23 -3.21 -6.34 8.64
CA THR A 23 -2.21 -7.40 8.84
C THR A 23 -2.07 -7.77 10.33
N GLU A 24 -2.14 -6.80 11.25
CA GLU A 24 -2.04 -7.09 12.70
C GLU A 24 -3.17 -7.98 13.19
N GLN A 25 -4.38 -7.78 12.67
CA GLN A 25 -5.55 -8.55 13.07
C GLN A 25 -5.63 -9.92 12.37
N ASN A 26 -5.13 -10.03 11.13
CA ASN A 26 -5.34 -11.21 10.28
C ASN A 26 -4.08 -12.07 10.06
N GLY A 27 -2.97 -11.72 10.70
CA GLY A 27 -1.72 -12.49 10.65
C GLY A 27 -0.74 -12.03 9.55
N ALA A 28 0.50 -12.50 9.69
CA ALA A 28 1.59 -12.12 8.80
C ALA A 28 1.31 -12.48 7.34
N GLY A 29 1.58 -11.54 6.43
CA GLY A 29 1.37 -11.72 4.98
C GLY A 29 -0.04 -11.40 4.49
N SER A 30 -1.03 -11.25 5.38
CA SER A 30 -2.38 -10.83 5.03
C SER A 30 -2.46 -9.31 4.85
N PHE A 31 -3.23 -8.84 3.87
CA PHE A 31 -3.53 -7.42 3.65
C PHE A 31 -2.27 -6.54 3.51
N THR A 32 -1.24 -7.04 2.83
CA THR A 32 0.01 -6.29 2.59
C THR A 32 -0.08 -5.48 1.30
N LEU A 33 0.70 -4.40 1.23
CA LEU A 33 0.85 -3.57 0.04
C LEU A 33 2.26 -3.69 -0.51
N ASN A 34 2.41 -3.83 -1.82
CA ASN A 34 3.68 -3.66 -2.49
C ASN A 34 3.84 -2.20 -2.94
N ILE A 35 4.81 -1.50 -2.39
CA ILE A 35 5.09 -0.09 -2.70
C ILE A 35 6.38 -0.01 -3.52
N SER A 36 6.32 0.71 -4.63
CA SER A 36 7.45 0.85 -5.55
C SER A 36 7.56 2.27 -6.09
N ARG A 37 8.76 2.65 -6.52
CA ARG A 37 8.97 3.88 -7.28
C ARG A 37 8.72 3.60 -8.75
N VAL A 38 7.82 4.36 -9.37
CA VAL A 38 7.51 4.26 -10.80
C VAL A 38 7.67 5.63 -11.44
N ASN A 39 8.75 5.84 -12.20
CA ASN A 39 9.03 7.08 -12.93
C ASN A 39 8.91 8.37 -12.10
N GLY A 40 9.37 8.35 -10.84
CA GLY A 40 9.29 9.49 -9.93
C GLY A 40 7.99 9.58 -9.13
N SER A 41 6.98 8.78 -9.47
CA SER A 41 5.78 8.56 -8.67
C SER A 41 5.92 7.31 -7.77
N VAL A 42 4.94 7.12 -6.89
CA VAL A 42 4.82 5.97 -5.99
C VAL A 42 3.70 5.07 -6.52
N GLY A 43 4.07 3.85 -6.92
CA GLY A 43 3.14 2.78 -7.28
C GLY A 43 2.75 1.96 -6.06
N ILE A 44 1.47 1.58 -5.98
CA ILE A 44 0.91 0.70 -4.96
C ILE A 44 0.29 -0.50 -5.66
N ASN A 45 0.65 -1.70 -5.22
CA ASN A 45 0.18 -2.95 -5.79
C ASN A 45 -0.32 -3.89 -4.67
N THR A 46 -1.55 -4.38 -4.78
CA THR A 46 -2.15 -5.32 -3.82
C THR A 46 -2.01 -6.79 -4.24
N GLY A 47 -1.41 -7.06 -5.40
CA GLY A 47 -1.46 -8.33 -6.12
C GLY A 47 -2.68 -8.45 -7.04
N VAL A 48 -3.70 -7.62 -6.85
CA VAL A 48 -4.95 -7.59 -7.65
C VAL A 48 -5.10 -6.26 -8.37
N VAL A 49 -4.82 -5.15 -7.68
CA VAL A 49 -4.94 -3.79 -8.20
C VAL A 49 -3.57 -3.13 -8.21
N GLN A 50 -3.24 -2.50 -9.34
CA GLN A 50 -2.11 -1.58 -9.45
C GLN A 50 -2.63 -0.14 -9.58
N ALA A 51 -2.23 0.70 -8.61
CA ALA A 51 -2.56 2.11 -8.50
C ALA A 51 -1.29 2.95 -8.38
N ILE A 52 -1.43 4.27 -8.56
CA ILE A 52 -0.36 5.24 -8.31
C ILE A 52 -0.86 6.31 -7.32
N VAL A 53 0.06 6.89 -6.55
CA VAL A 53 -0.20 8.10 -5.78
C VAL A 53 -0.35 9.26 -6.76
N THR A 54 -1.48 9.97 -6.67
CA THR A 54 -1.80 11.11 -7.55
C THR A 54 -1.55 12.45 -6.88
N GLN A 55 -1.67 12.52 -5.56
CA GLN A 55 -1.48 13.74 -4.77
C GLN A 55 -1.21 13.43 -3.30
N THR A 56 -0.54 14.36 -2.63
CA THR A 56 -0.42 14.41 -1.17
C THR A 56 -1.50 15.33 -0.63
N VAL A 57 -2.43 14.78 0.14
CA VAL A 57 -3.53 15.55 0.77
C VAL A 57 -3.07 16.12 2.11
N LEU A 58 -2.30 15.33 2.87
CA LEU A 58 -1.71 15.72 4.15
C LEU A 58 -0.35 15.06 4.28
N ASP A 59 0.64 15.81 4.77
CA ASP A 59 1.93 15.27 5.13
C ASP A 59 2.43 15.99 6.40
N GLN A 60 2.01 15.49 7.56
CA GLN A 60 2.34 16.09 8.85
C GLN A 60 2.41 15.02 9.94
N ASN A 61 3.60 14.83 10.51
CA ASN A 61 3.80 13.87 11.59
C ASN A 61 2.74 14.05 12.72
N PRO A 62 1.95 13.01 13.04
CA PRO A 62 2.21 11.59 12.78
C PRO A 62 1.50 10.96 11.57
N VAL A 63 0.82 11.73 10.72
CA VAL A 63 -0.06 11.19 9.65
C VAL A 63 0.29 11.76 8.27
N ALA A 64 0.28 10.89 7.27
CA ALA A 64 0.25 11.29 5.86
C ALA A 64 -1.00 10.70 5.18
N ILE A 65 -1.62 11.47 4.28
CA ILE A 65 -2.80 11.07 3.52
C ILE A 65 -2.51 11.31 2.04
N PHE A 66 -2.71 10.28 1.23
CA PHE A 66 -2.45 10.31 -0.21
C PHE A 66 -3.71 9.98 -1.00
N GLY A 67 -3.94 10.74 -2.07
CA GLY A 67 -4.89 10.34 -3.10
C GLY A 67 -4.26 9.27 -3.99
N VAL A 68 -5.03 8.23 -4.31
CA VAL A 68 -4.59 7.13 -5.19
C VAL A 68 -5.51 6.99 -6.38
N SER A 69 -4.97 6.54 -7.51
CA SER A 69 -5.70 6.50 -8.78
C SER A 69 -6.81 5.44 -8.86
N LYS A 70 -6.84 4.46 -7.96
CA LYS A 70 -7.81 3.36 -7.93
C LYS A 70 -8.08 2.92 -6.49
N VAL A 71 -9.29 2.40 -6.26
CA VAL A 71 -9.64 1.72 -5.01
C VAL A 71 -8.76 0.48 -4.86
N LEU A 72 -8.07 0.36 -3.72
CA LEU A 72 -7.21 -0.78 -3.43
C LEU A 72 -8.06 -1.96 -2.97
N LEU A 73 -8.06 -3.05 -3.74
CA LEU A 73 -8.72 -4.30 -3.36
C LEU A 73 -7.68 -5.29 -2.82
N PRO A 74 -7.78 -5.71 -1.55
CA PRO A 74 -6.97 -6.79 -1.01
C PRO A 74 -7.20 -8.11 -1.75
N ARG A 75 -6.14 -8.90 -1.94
CA ARG A 75 -6.20 -10.24 -2.54
C ARG A 75 -7.07 -11.21 -1.74
N GLU A 76 -7.20 -10.97 -0.43
CA GLU A 76 -8.03 -11.76 0.47
C GLU A 76 -9.52 -11.67 0.13
N PHE A 77 -9.93 -10.64 -0.62
CA PHE A 77 -11.32 -10.44 -1.07
C PHE A 77 -11.51 -10.69 -2.57
N SER A 78 -10.46 -11.01 -3.33
CA SER A 78 -10.64 -11.38 -4.74
C SER A 78 -11.22 -12.78 -4.84
N ILE A 79 -12.44 -12.89 -5.39
CA ILE A 79 -13.10 -14.17 -5.68
C ILE A 79 -12.28 -14.87 -6.77
N GLY A 80 -11.54 -15.92 -6.37
CA GLY A 80 -10.71 -16.66 -7.32
C GLY A 80 -9.73 -17.67 -6.72
N ASN A 81 -10.03 -18.29 -5.56
CA ASN A 81 -9.34 -19.53 -5.20
C ASN A 81 -10.10 -20.70 -5.85
N PRO A 82 -9.50 -21.49 -6.74
CA PRO A 82 -9.95 -22.86 -6.94
C PRO A 82 -9.85 -23.55 -5.58
N VAL A 83 -10.95 -24.19 -5.16
CA VAL A 83 -10.90 -25.17 -4.09
C VAL A 83 -9.99 -26.29 -4.61
N GLU A 84 -8.82 -26.46 -4.01
CA GLU A 84 -8.05 -27.70 -4.16
C GLU A 84 -8.64 -28.76 -3.22
#